data_AF-A0A5A7NLJ9-F1
#
_entry.id   AF-A0A5A7NLJ9-F1
#
_cell.length_a   1.000
_cell.length_b   1.000
_cell.length_c   1.000
_cell.angle_alpha   90.00
_cell.angle_beta   90.00
_cell.angle_gamma   90.00
#
_symmetry.space_group_name_H-M   'P 1'
#
loop_
_entity.id
_entity.type
_entity.pdbx_description
1 polymer ?
#
loop_
_entity_poly.entity_id
_entity_poly.type
_entity_poly.pdbx_seq_one_letter_code
_entity_poly.pdbx_strand_id
1 'polypeptide(L)'
;MKSIRSVWIFLLLAALLGGGAYSLWQARQSDLPEGFSRANGRIEAERIDISLKFGGRIAEILVDEGDMVTAGDVIARVDSTELEAQIRAAEAATRQAEQEYEQAVALVAQREGELDYAEAELKRAETLAESGHGTAERVDQRRSQHITAKAALNTARAQIAATQAAIEAAQAHVAALKANLADYT
;
A
#
# COMPACT_ATOMS: atom_id res chain seq x y z
N MET A 1 33.13 -54.84 84.35
CA MET A 1 32.45 -53.99 83.34
C MET A 1 33.44 -53.03 82.65
N LYS A 2 34.48 -53.53 81.95
CA LYS A 2 35.53 -52.69 81.31
C LYS A 2 35.66 -52.87 79.77
N SER A 3 34.97 -53.83 79.15
CA SER A 3 35.12 -54.17 77.72
C SER A 3 34.17 -53.47 76.76
N ILE A 4 33.10 -52.81 77.24
CA ILE A 4 32.15 -52.08 76.37
C ILE A 4 32.72 -50.71 75.96
N ARG A 5 33.42 -50.00 76.86
CA ARG A 5 33.99 -48.67 76.57
C ARG A 5 35.06 -48.71 75.48
N SER A 6 35.88 -49.76 75.41
CA SER A 6 36.93 -49.90 74.37
C SER A 6 36.36 -50.16 72.98
N VAL A 7 35.23 -50.89 72.88
CA VAL A 7 34.53 -51.13 71.60
C VAL A 7 33.92 -49.83 71.06
N TRP A 8 33.33 -49.00 71.93
CA TRP A 8 32.82 -47.68 71.53
C TRP A 8 33.93 -46.72 71.09
N ILE A 9 35.10 -46.75 71.74
CA ILE A 9 36.27 -45.95 71.32
C ILE A 9 36.78 -46.41 69.95
N PHE A 10 36.83 -47.73 69.69
CA PHE A 10 37.29 -48.27 68.42
C PHE A 10 36.32 -47.94 67.27
N LEU A 11 35.00 -48.00 67.52
CA LEU A 11 33.98 -47.56 66.57
C LEU A 11 34.07 -46.06 66.27
N LEU A 12 34.33 -45.23 67.29
CA LEU A 12 34.56 -43.79 67.11
C LEU A 12 35.80 -43.51 66.26
N LEU A 13 36.88 -44.26 66.49
CA LEU A 13 38.13 -44.12 65.74
C LEU A 13 37.95 -44.56 64.28
N ALA A 14 37.24 -45.66 64.04
CA ALA A 14 36.92 -46.14 62.70
C ALA A 14 35.99 -45.18 61.95
N ALA A 15 35.03 -44.56 62.64
CA ALA A 15 34.16 -43.54 62.07
C ALA A 15 34.95 -42.26 61.73
N LEU A 16 35.90 -41.85 62.57
CA LEU A 16 36.81 -40.72 62.31
C LEU A 16 37.72 -40.99 61.12
N LEU A 17 38.31 -42.19 61.05
CA LEU A 17 39.16 -42.60 59.93
C LEU A 17 38.37 -42.75 58.63
N GLY A 18 37.17 -43.32 58.68
CA GLY A 18 36.27 -43.44 57.53
C GLY A 18 35.78 -42.07 57.03
N GLY A 19 35.40 -41.18 57.96
CA GLY A 19 35.01 -39.80 57.63
C GLY A 19 36.17 -38.98 57.06
N GLY A 20 37.39 -39.16 57.60
CA GLY A 20 38.60 -38.54 57.06
C GLY A 20 39.01 -39.08 55.68
N ALA A 21 38.87 -40.39 55.46
CA ALA A 21 39.12 -41.00 54.15
C ALA A 21 38.08 -40.56 53.11
N TYR A 22 36.80 -40.47 53.50
CA TYR A 22 35.72 -39.99 52.64
C TYR A 22 35.90 -38.51 52.28
N SER A 23 36.31 -37.66 53.23
CA SER A 23 36.57 -36.24 52.95
C SER A 23 37.77 -36.06 52.01
N LEU A 24 38.83 -36.85 52.16
CA LEU A 24 39.98 -36.84 51.26
C LEU A 24 39.65 -37.36 49.86
N TRP A 25 38.79 -38.38 49.75
CA TRP A 25 38.33 -38.91 48.46
C TRP A 25 37.44 -37.90 47.74
N GLN A 26 36.50 -37.28 48.46
CA GLN A 26 35.62 -36.25 47.91
C GLN A 26 36.38 -34.99 47.48
N ALA A 27 37.42 -34.61 48.21
CA ALA A 27 38.31 -33.51 47.84
C ALA A 27 39.10 -33.80 46.55
N ARG A 28 39.47 -35.07 46.29
CA ARG A 28 40.21 -35.47 45.07
C ARG A 28 39.34 -35.64 43.83
N GLN A 29 38.02 -35.65 43.97
CA GLN A 29 37.09 -35.94 42.87
C GLN A 29 36.43 -34.69 42.28
N SER A 30 36.72 -33.50 42.84
CA SER A 30 35.95 -32.29 42.57
C SER A 30 36.65 -31.23 41.71
N ASP A 31 37.93 -31.42 41.37
CA ASP A 31 38.68 -30.40 40.62
C ASP A 31 38.83 -30.78 39.15
N LEU A 32 38.31 -29.93 38.27
CA LEU A 32 38.55 -29.97 36.83
C LEU A 32 40.06 -29.75 36.57
N PRO A 33 40.66 -30.34 35.51
CA PRO A 33 42.07 -30.12 35.18
C PRO A 33 42.38 -28.62 35.02
N GLU A 34 43.60 -28.20 35.38
CA GLU A 34 44.05 -26.81 35.21
C GLU A 34 43.80 -26.32 33.77
N GLY A 35 43.15 -25.16 33.64
CA GLY A 35 42.77 -24.56 32.35
C GLY A 35 41.32 -24.81 31.91
N PHE A 36 40.57 -25.69 32.57
CA PHE A 36 39.15 -25.92 32.29
C PHE A 36 38.25 -25.30 33.36
N SER A 37 37.38 -24.37 32.95
CA SER A 37 36.32 -23.82 33.78
C SER A 37 34.95 -24.30 33.29
N ARG A 38 34.04 -24.63 34.22
CA ARG A 38 32.65 -24.95 33.88
C ARG A 38 31.82 -23.69 34.04
N ALA A 39 31.44 -23.09 32.91
CA ALA A 39 30.50 -21.98 32.86
C ALA A 39 29.27 -22.40 32.04
N ASN A 40 28.08 -21.94 32.46
CA ASN A 40 26.89 -22.00 31.62
C ASN A 40 26.79 -20.67 30.89
N GLY A 41 27.02 -20.68 29.58
CA GLY A 41 26.83 -19.53 28.72
C GLY A 41 25.53 -19.67 27.94
N ARG A 42 24.82 -18.56 27.75
CA ARG A 42 23.68 -18.47 26.82
C ARG A 42 24.07 -17.54 25.69
N ILE A 43 23.87 -18.00 24.46
CA ILE A 43 23.97 -17.15 23.28
C ILE A 43 22.58 -16.56 23.06
N GLU A 44 22.51 -15.24 22.99
CA GLU A 44 21.29 -14.51 22.67
C GLU A 44 21.39 -14.00 21.23
N ALA A 45 20.30 -14.07 20.49
CA ALA A 45 20.17 -13.52 19.16
C ALA A 45 18.89 -12.70 19.08
N GLU A 46 18.95 -11.54 18.43
CA GLU A 46 17.75 -10.77 18.13
C GLU A 46 17.01 -11.43 16.96
N ARG A 47 15.79 -11.88 17.22
CA ARG A 47 14.91 -12.44 16.19
C ARG A 47 13.96 -11.36 15.71
N ILE A 48 13.90 -11.17 14.40
CA ILE A 48 12.95 -10.28 13.74
C ILE A 48 12.06 -11.14 12.86
N ASP A 49 10.76 -11.09 13.12
CA ASP A 49 9.77 -11.74 12.27
C ASP A 49 9.36 -10.80 11.15
N ILE A 50 9.62 -11.19 9.90
CA ILE A 50 9.27 -10.41 8.71
C ILE A 50 7.87 -10.83 8.26
N SER A 51 7.00 -9.86 8.00
CA SER A 51 5.64 -10.09 7.54
C SER A 51 5.31 -9.17 6.37
N LEU A 52 4.41 -9.64 5.50
CA LEU A 52 3.92 -8.85 4.38
C LEU A 52 2.95 -7.77 4.88
N LYS A 53 3.05 -6.56 4.31
CA LYS A 53 2.12 -5.46 4.59
C LYS A 53 0.70 -5.77 4.09
N PHE A 54 0.59 -6.57 3.04
CA PHE A 54 -0.66 -6.98 2.41
C PHE A 54 -0.70 -8.51 2.26
N GLY A 55 -1.89 -9.09 2.32
CA GLY A 55 -2.07 -10.52 2.05
C GLY A 55 -1.86 -10.84 0.57
N GLY A 56 -1.19 -11.94 0.28
CA GLY A 56 -0.92 -12.37 -1.10
C GLY A 56 -0.31 -13.76 -1.16
N ARG A 57 -0.23 -14.33 -2.36
CA ARG A 57 0.45 -15.61 -2.61
C ARG A 57 1.94 -15.34 -2.84
N ILE A 58 2.82 -16.06 -2.16
CA ILE A 58 4.25 -16.03 -2.48
C ILE A 58 4.46 -16.66 -3.86
N ALA A 59 5.04 -15.90 -4.78
CA ALA A 59 5.42 -16.39 -6.11
C ALA A 59 6.76 -17.11 -6.06
N GLU A 60 7.72 -16.56 -5.31
CA GLU A 60 9.09 -17.06 -5.23
C GLU A 60 9.73 -16.69 -3.89
N ILE A 61 10.57 -17.58 -3.35
CA ILE A 61 11.47 -17.32 -2.22
C ILE A 61 12.88 -17.35 -2.80
N LEU A 62 13.68 -16.31 -2.54
CA LEU A 62 14.96 -16.07 -3.19
C LEU A 62 16.18 -16.44 -2.33
N VAL A 63 15.96 -16.83 -1.07
CA VAL A 63 17.00 -17.19 -0.10
C VAL A 63 16.62 -18.45 0.67
N ASP A 64 17.63 -19.18 1.14
CA ASP A 64 17.47 -20.39 1.94
C ASP A 64 17.86 -20.17 3.41
N GLU A 65 17.52 -21.14 4.26
CA GLU A 65 17.88 -21.10 5.68
C GLU A 65 19.41 -21.13 5.87
N GLY A 66 19.95 -20.10 6.53
CA GLY A 66 21.38 -19.95 6.79
C GLY A 66 22.10 -18.97 5.86
N ASP A 67 21.40 -18.43 4.85
CA ASP A 67 21.94 -17.39 3.99
C ASP A 67 22.13 -16.06 4.73
N MET A 68 23.23 -15.38 4.41
CA MET A 68 23.52 -14.05 4.94
C MET A 68 22.83 -13.01 4.06
N VAL A 69 21.96 -12.18 4.65
CA VAL A 69 21.26 -11.09 3.96
C VAL A 69 21.62 -9.73 4.55
N THR A 70 21.53 -8.70 3.72
CA THR A 70 21.75 -7.31 4.09
C THR A 70 20.47 -6.49 3.96
N ALA A 71 20.47 -5.29 4.57
CA ALA A 71 19.30 -4.42 4.53
C ALA A 71 19.01 -3.98 3.09
N GLY A 72 17.80 -4.26 2.61
CA GLY A 72 17.36 -3.96 1.25
C GLY A 72 17.35 -5.17 0.29
N ASP A 73 17.85 -6.33 0.73
CA ASP A 73 17.80 -7.54 -0.09
C ASP A 73 16.37 -8.07 -0.23
N VAL A 74 16.02 -8.50 -1.44
CA VAL A 74 14.70 -9.10 -1.72
C VAL A 74 14.75 -10.58 -1.35
N ILE A 75 14.02 -10.93 -0.30
CA ILE A 75 13.99 -12.30 0.28
C ILE A 75 12.92 -13.16 -0.38
N ALA A 76 11.79 -12.56 -0.76
CA ALA A 76 10.69 -13.25 -1.42
C ALA A 76 9.90 -12.27 -2.29
N ARG A 77 9.20 -12.80 -3.30
CA ARG A 77 8.30 -12.05 -4.18
C ARG A 77 6.88 -12.58 -4.04
N VAL A 78 5.92 -11.66 -4.08
CA VAL A 78 4.48 -11.95 -4.04
C VAL A 78 3.93 -11.91 -5.46
N ASP A 79 2.95 -12.76 -5.77
CA ASP A 79 2.25 -12.79 -7.05
C ASP A 79 1.45 -11.49 -7.27
N SER A 80 1.90 -10.67 -8.22
CA SER A 80 1.32 -9.39 -8.60
C SER A 80 0.33 -9.47 -9.76
N THR A 81 0.07 -10.66 -10.32
CA THR A 81 -0.68 -10.82 -11.58
C THR A 81 -2.07 -10.18 -11.51
N GLU A 82 -2.76 -10.36 -10.37
CA GLU A 82 -4.08 -9.77 -10.12
C GLU A 82 -4.01 -8.24 -10.00
N LEU A 83 -3.00 -7.72 -9.29
CA LEU A 83 -2.81 -6.28 -9.12
C LEU A 83 -2.46 -5.60 -10.46
N GLU A 84 -1.63 -6.23 -11.28
CA GLU A 84 -1.32 -5.78 -12.63
C GLU A 84 -2.54 -5.78 -13.54
N ALA A 85 -3.41 -6.80 -13.43
CA ALA A 85 -4.67 -6.84 -14.16
C ALA A 85 -5.60 -5.68 -13.74
N GLN A 86 -5.67 -5.37 -12.46
CA GLN A 86 -6.42 -4.22 -11.93
C GLN A 86 -5.83 -2.89 -12.42
N ILE A 87 -4.51 -2.74 -12.46
CA ILE A 87 -3.85 -1.56 -13.04
C ILE A 87 -4.24 -1.39 -14.51
N ARG A 88 -4.17 -2.46 -15.32
CA ARG A 88 -4.56 -2.40 -16.74
C ARG A 88 -6.03 -2.02 -16.91
N ALA A 89 -6.92 -2.52 -16.07
CA ALA A 89 -8.34 -2.16 -16.07
C ALA A 89 -8.55 -0.68 -15.70
N ALA A 90 -7.87 -0.18 -14.68
CA ALA A 90 -7.93 1.21 -14.26
C ALA A 90 -7.34 2.17 -15.31
N GLU A 91 -6.27 1.78 -16.00
CA GLU A 91 -5.72 2.53 -17.13
C GLU A 91 -6.69 2.57 -18.31
N ALA A 92 -7.43 1.47 -18.56
CA ALA A 92 -8.49 1.46 -19.56
C ALA A 92 -9.64 2.41 -19.19
N ALA A 93 -10.04 2.44 -17.91
CA ALA A 93 -11.03 3.38 -17.41
C ALA A 93 -10.56 4.85 -17.54
N THR A 94 -9.27 5.12 -17.33
CA THR A 94 -8.68 6.45 -17.58
C THR A 94 -8.81 6.85 -19.05
N ARG A 95 -8.46 5.95 -19.96
CA ARG A 95 -8.65 6.20 -21.41
C ARG A 95 -10.11 6.44 -21.77
N GLN A 96 -11.05 5.71 -21.15
CA GLN A 96 -12.47 5.96 -21.36
C GLN A 96 -12.88 7.36 -20.90
N ALA A 97 -12.45 7.79 -19.70
CA ALA A 97 -12.72 9.13 -19.20
C ALA A 97 -12.13 10.23 -20.09
N GLU A 98 -10.93 10.02 -20.65
CA GLU A 98 -10.33 10.91 -21.65
C GLU A 98 -11.18 11.01 -22.91
N GLN A 99 -11.72 9.89 -23.42
CA GLN A 99 -12.63 9.93 -24.57
C GLN A 99 -13.94 10.67 -24.26
N GLU A 100 -14.46 10.54 -23.05
CA GLU A 100 -15.66 11.27 -22.61
C GLU A 100 -15.41 12.78 -22.53
N TYR A 101 -14.21 13.19 -22.09
CA TYR A 101 -13.78 14.58 -22.13
C TYR A 101 -13.70 15.12 -23.56
N GLU A 102 -13.08 14.39 -24.48
CA GLU A 102 -13.00 14.79 -25.90
C GLU A 102 -14.40 14.93 -26.52
N GLN A 103 -15.34 14.05 -26.17
CA GLN A 103 -16.73 14.17 -26.57
C GLN A 103 -17.40 15.43 -26.00
N ALA A 104 -17.13 15.77 -24.74
CA ALA A 104 -17.63 17.00 -24.12
C ALA A 104 -17.07 18.26 -24.79
N VAL A 105 -15.78 18.25 -25.15
CA VAL A 105 -15.13 19.32 -25.92
C VAL A 105 -15.77 19.48 -27.30
N ALA A 106 -15.97 18.37 -28.02
CA ALA A 106 -16.65 18.39 -29.32
C ALA A 106 -18.10 18.91 -29.21
N LEU A 107 -18.81 18.54 -28.15
CA LEU A 107 -20.15 19.06 -27.87
C LEU A 107 -20.13 20.57 -27.63
N VAL A 108 -19.14 21.10 -26.90
CA VAL A 108 -18.98 22.55 -26.73
C VAL A 108 -18.79 23.24 -28.08
N ALA A 109 -17.89 22.73 -28.93
CA ALA A 109 -17.68 23.31 -30.27
C ALA A 109 -18.97 23.30 -31.12
N GLN A 110 -19.77 22.24 -31.02
CA GLN A 110 -21.10 22.20 -31.65
C GLN A 110 -22.03 23.30 -31.11
N ARG A 111 -22.12 23.46 -29.77
CA ARG A 111 -22.98 24.46 -29.14
C ARG A 111 -22.52 25.89 -29.41
N GLU A 112 -21.23 26.12 -29.60
CA GLU A 112 -20.70 27.41 -30.04
C GLU A 112 -21.22 27.76 -31.45
N GLY A 113 -21.15 26.82 -32.39
CA GLY A 113 -21.71 27.04 -33.73
C GLY A 113 -23.23 27.29 -33.73
N GLU A 114 -23.98 26.61 -32.86
CA GLU A 114 -25.42 26.85 -32.69
C GLU A 114 -25.71 28.26 -32.12
N LEU A 115 -24.90 28.72 -31.16
CA LEU A 115 -25.00 30.06 -30.60
C LEU A 115 -24.69 31.14 -31.66
N ASP A 116 -23.60 30.97 -32.40
CA ASP A 116 -23.19 31.90 -33.47
C ASP A 116 -24.29 32.03 -34.54
N TYR A 117 -24.90 30.90 -34.91
CA TYR A 117 -26.03 30.91 -35.84
C TYR A 117 -27.25 31.65 -35.27
N ALA A 118 -27.60 31.39 -34.00
CA ALA A 118 -28.72 32.05 -33.33
C ALA A 118 -28.48 33.57 -33.16
N GLU A 119 -27.26 33.98 -32.88
CA GLU A 119 -26.85 35.39 -32.79
C GLU A 119 -26.96 36.08 -34.15
N ALA A 120 -26.48 35.44 -35.22
CA ALA A 120 -26.60 35.98 -36.57
C ALA A 120 -28.06 36.12 -37.03
N GLU A 121 -28.92 35.16 -36.70
CA GLU A 121 -30.36 35.22 -36.97
C GLU A 121 -31.07 36.31 -36.16
N LEU A 122 -30.71 36.47 -34.88
CA LEU A 122 -31.24 37.55 -34.05
C LEU A 122 -30.86 38.91 -34.62
N LYS A 123 -29.58 39.11 -34.94
CA LYS A 123 -29.09 40.36 -35.56
C LYS A 123 -29.82 40.67 -36.86
N ARG A 124 -30.03 39.67 -37.73
CA ARG A 124 -30.84 39.83 -38.96
C ARG A 124 -32.27 40.27 -38.66
N ALA A 125 -32.92 39.63 -37.68
CA ALA A 125 -34.29 39.96 -37.30
C ALA A 125 -34.40 41.39 -36.74
N GLU A 126 -33.45 41.81 -35.91
CA GLU A 126 -33.38 43.17 -35.35
C GLU A 126 -33.19 44.21 -36.47
N THR A 127 -32.25 44.01 -37.40
CA THR A 127 -32.06 44.92 -38.54
C THR A 127 -33.31 45.01 -39.44
N LEU A 128 -33.98 43.88 -39.70
CA LEU A 128 -35.21 43.87 -40.49
C LEU A 128 -36.35 44.64 -39.78
N ALA A 129 -36.49 44.46 -38.47
CA ALA A 129 -37.48 45.19 -37.68
C ALA A 129 -37.20 46.70 -37.66
N GLU A 130 -35.94 47.11 -37.50
CA GLU A 130 -35.51 48.52 -37.58
C GLU A 130 -35.79 49.15 -38.94
N SER A 131 -35.59 48.40 -40.02
CA SER A 131 -35.91 48.83 -41.39
C SER A 131 -37.41 48.80 -41.73
N GLY A 132 -38.29 48.41 -40.79
CA GLY A 132 -39.74 48.33 -40.98
C GLY A 132 -40.22 47.10 -41.76
N HIS A 133 -39.33 46.15 -42.06
CA HIS A 133 -39.61 44.92 -42.79
C HIS A 133 -39.75 43.68 -41.90
N GLY A 134 -39.66 43.85 -40.57
CA GLY A 134 -39.78 42.79 -39.57
C GLY A 134 -40.86 43.07 -38.52
N THR A 135 -41.24 42.05 -37.75
CA THR A 135 -42.19 42.15 -36.63
C THR A 135 -41.48 42.01 -35.29
N ALA A 136 -42.01 42.66 -34.24
CA ALA A 136 -41.49 42.51 -32.88
C ALA A 136 -41.53 41.05 -32.39
N GLU A 137 -42.60 40.32 -32.71
CA GLU A 137 -42.75 38.89 -32.41
C GLU A 137 -41.58 38.06 -32.96
N ARG A 138 -41.12 38.35 -34.18
CA ARG A 138 -39.99 37.64 -34.80
C ARG A 138 -38.69 37.89 -34.02
N VAL A 139 -38.46 39.14 -33.61
CA VAL A 139 -37.28 39.51 -32.80
C VAL A 139 -37.33 38.78 -31.46
N ASP A 140 -38.46 38.79 -30.78
CA ASP A 140 -38.63 38.12 -29.48
C ASP A 140 -38.44 36.60 -29.59
N GLN A 141 -38.91 35.99 -30.68
CA GLN A 141 -38.68 34.58 -30.97
C GLN A 141 -37.18 34.27 -31.16
N ARG A 142 -36.46 35.06 -31.97
CA ARG A 142 -35.02 34.87 -32.19
C ARG A 142 -34.20 35.16 -30.93
N ARG A 143 -34.61 36.14 -30.13
CA ARG A 143 -33.96 36.47 -28.86
C ARG A 143 -34.08 35.31 -27.87
N SER A 144 -35.25 34.69 -27.80
CA SER A 144 -35.49 33.51 -26.97
C SER A 144 -34.62 32.31 -27.42
N GLN A 145 -34.46 32.12 -28.74
CA GLN A 145 -33.58 31.08 -29.30
C GLN A 145 -32.11 31.32 -28.96
N HIS A 146 -31.62 32.56 -29.10
CA HIS A 146 -30.26 32.94 -28.70
C HIS A 146 -30.00 32.72 -27.20
N ILE A 147 -30.93 33.12 -26.32
CA ILE A 147 -30.82 32.87 -24.88
C ILE A 147 -30.74 31.38 -24.58
N THR A 148 -31.56 30.57 -25.25
CA THR A 148 -31.58 29.11 -25.08
C THR A 148 -30.27 28.47 -25.56
N ALA A 149 -29.75 28.87 -26.73
CA ALA A 149 -28.48 28.40 -27.26
C ALA A 149 -27.30 28.76 -26.33
N LYS A 150 -27.30 29.99 -25.80
CA LYS A 150 -26.29 30.44 -24.84
C LYS A 150 -26.33 29.64 -23.53
N ALA A 151 -27.53 29.34 -23.03
CA ALA A 151 -27.69 28.48 -21.86
C ALA A 151 -27.18 27.06 -22.13
N ALA A 152 -27.49 26.49 -23.30
CA ALA A 152 -27.01 25.16 -23.70
C ALA A 152 -25.48 25.09 -23.79
N LEU A 153 -24.84 26.13 -24.35
CA LEU A 153 -23.38 26.23 -24.38
C LEU A 153 -22.77 26.27 -22.97
N ASN A 154 -23.35 27.06 -22.06
CA ASN A 154 -22.89 27.12 -20.69
C ASN A 154 -22.99 25.75 -19.98
N THR A 155 -24.07 25.01 -20.21
CA THR A 155 -24.22 23.64 -19.69
C THR A 155 -23.16 22.71 -20.27
N ALA A 156 -22.90 22.77 -21.58
CA ALA A 156 -21.85 21.95 -22.21
C ALA A 156 -20.45 22.28 -21.65
N ARG A 157 -20.15 23.57 -21.42
CA ARG A 157 -18.89 23.99 -20.77
C ARG A 157 -18.77 23.49 -19.34
N ALA A 158 -19.87 23.48 -18.58
CA ALA A 158 -19.88 22.88 -17.24
C ALA A 158 -19.63 21.36 -17.27
N GLN A 159 -20.09 20.68 -18.32
CA GLN A 159 -19.84 19.25 -18.51
C GLN A 159 -18.35 18.94 -18.68
N ILE A 160 -17.57 19.82 -19.34
CA ILE A 160 -16.10 19.66 -19.45
C ILE A 160 -15.46 19.57 -18.06
N ALA A 161 -15.85 20.43 -17.13
CA ALA A 161 -15.31 20.41 -15.77
C ALA A 161 -15.64 19.11 -15.03
N ALA A 162 -16.85 18.55 -15.24
CA ALA A 162 -17.23 17.25 -14.68
C ALA A 162 -16.41 16.10 -15.27
N THR A 163 -16.18 16.09 -16.59
CA THR A 163 -15.35 15.06 -17.25
C THR A 163 -13.88 15.18 -16.87
N GLN A 164 -13.37 16.40 -16.67
CA GLN A 164 -12.00 16.63 -16.21
C GLN A 164 -11.78 16.05 -14.80
N ALA A 165 -12.73 16.30 -13.89
CA ALA A 165 -12.69 15.71 -12.55
C ALA A 165 -12.75 14.17 -12.59
N ALA A 166 -13.48 13.59 -13.54
CA ALA A 166 -13.53 12.14 -13.74
C ALA A 166 -12.18 11.56 -14.20
N ILE A 167 -11.47 12.26 -15.09
CA ILE A 167 -10.10 11.89 -15.49
C ILE A 167 -9.16 11.91 -14.27
N GLU A 168 -9.18 12.99 -13.49
CA GLU A 168 -8.35 13.13 -12.29
C GLU A 168 -8.62 12.00 -11.28
N ALA A 169 -9.88 11.66 -11.06
CA ALA A 169 -10.27 10.55 -10.20
C ALA A 169 -9.77 9.19 -10.74
N ALA A 170 -9.88 8.95 -12.04
CA ALA A 170 -9.39 7.72 -12.67
C ALA A 170 -7.85 7.61 -12.58
N GLN A 171 -7.13 8.71 -12.82
CA GLN A 171 -5.67 8.78 -12.67
C GLN A 171 -5.22 8.57 -11.23
N ALA A 172 -5.93 9.16 -10.26
CA ALA A 172 -5.66 8.94 -8.84
C ALA A 172 -5.84 7.46 -8.44
N HIS A 173 -6.84 6.79 -9.02
CA HIS A 173 -7.05 5.36 -8.80
C HIS A 173 -5.90 4.52 -9.36
N VAL A 174 -5.44 4.80 -10.58
CA VAL A 174 -4.25 4.16 -11.17
C VAL A 174 -3.02 4.41 -10.31
N ALA A 175 -2.81 5.64 -9.83
CA ALA A 175 -1.68 5.99 -8.99
C ALA A 175 -1.69 5.23 -7.65
N ALA A 176 -2.85 5.09 -7.02
CA ALA A 176 -3.02 4.28 -5.81
C ALA A 176 -2.68 2.80 -6.05
N LEU A 177 -3.13 2.21 -7.15
CA LEU A 177 -2.80 0.82 -7.49
C LEU A 177 -1.31 0.63 -7.79
N LYS A 178 -0.68 1.59 -8.48
CA LYS A 178 0.77 1.57 -8.74
C LYS A 178 1.59 1.76 -7.46
N ALA A 179 1.15 2.61 -6.55
CA ALA A 179 1.78 2.76 -5.23
C ALA A 179 1.70 1.46 -4.43
N ASN A 180 0.55 0.78 -4.45
CA ASN A 180 0.44 -0.54 -3.86
C ASN A 180 1.42 -1.52 -4.50
N LEU A 181 1.53 -1.55 -5.84
CA LEU A 181 2.48 -2.43 -6.55
C LEU A 181 3.94 -2.16 -6.16
N ALA A 182 4.32 -0.90 -6.00
CA ALA A 182 5.66 -0.52 -5.56
C ALA A 182 5.97 -1.02 -4.14
N ASP A 183 4.97 -1.12 -3.25
CA ASP A 183 5.14 -1.74 -1.93
C ASP A 183 5.32 -3.28 -2.01
N TYR A 184 5.06 -3.93 -3.15
CA TYR A 184 5.28 -5.37 -3.36
C TYR A 184 6.67 -5.73 -3.93
N THR A 185 7.42 -4.75 -4.45
CA THR A 185 8.72 -4.96 -5.14
C THR A 185 9.87 -4.32 -4.39
#